data_AF-A0A1V5W8I5-F1
#
_entry.id   AF-A0A1V5W8I5-F1
#
_cell.length_a   1.000
_cell.length_b   1.000
_cell.length_c   1.000
_cell.angle_alpha   90.00
_cell.angle_beta   90.00
_cell.angle_gamma   90.00
#
_symmetry.space_group_name_H-M   'P 1'
#
loop_
_entity.id
_entity.type
_entity.pdbx_description
1 polymer ?
#
loop_
_entity_poly.entity_id
_entity_poly.type
_entity_poly.pdbx_seq_one_letter_code
_entity_poly.pdbx_strand_id
1 'polypeptide(L)' 'MVFERSNIGYFLAFMILGGILGSALGNLVVKFIPQFNIITTSLTGPIGFNLEILSFSMKLNFASIVGIIFGIIVFRKI' A
#
# COMPACT_ATOMS: atom_id res chain seq x y z
N MET A 1 -21.74 4.93 6.43
CA MET A 1 -22.49 3.65 6.30
C MET A 1 -21.77 2.61 7.14
N VAL A 2 -22.45 2.02 8.12
CA VAL A 2 -21.87 0.98 8.99
C VAL A 2 -21.61 -0.24 8.13
N PHE A 3 -20.44 -0.86 8.28
CA PHE A 3 -19.96 -2.03 7.53
C PHE A 3 -21.03 -3.12 7.37
N GLU A 4 -21.86 -3.02 6.34
CA GLU A 4 -22.65 -4.14 5.87
C GLU A 4 -21.66 -5.16 5.33
N ARG A 5 -21.81 -6.42 5.76
CA ARG A 5 -20.90 -7.53 5.42
C ARG A 5 -20.62 -7.67 3.91
N SER A 6 -21.48 -7.12 3.06
CA SER A 6 -21.32 -7.08 1.60
C SER A 6 -20.16 -6.17 1.13
N ASN A 7 -19.80 -5.12 1.88
CA ASN A 7 -18.81 -4.12 1.45
C ASN A 7 -17.38 -4.37 1.96
N ILE A 8 -17.16 -5.45 2.71
CA ILE A 8 -15.84 -5.82 3.25
C ILE A 8 -14.84 -6.09 2.12
N GLY A 9 -15.28 -6.70 1.01
CA GLY A 9 -14.41 -6.96 -0.14
C GLY A 9 -13.90 -5.68 -0.79
N TYR A 10 -14.78 -4.69 -0.98
CA TYR A 10 -14.38 -3.39 -1.52
C TYR A 10 -13.44 -2.63 -0.59
N PHE A 11 -13.67 -2.69 0.72
CA PHE A 11 -12.78 -2.09 1.71
C PHE A 11 -11.36 -2.69 1.65
N LEU A 12 -11.25 -4.02 1.61
CA LEU A 12 -9.96 -4.72 1.45
C LEU A 12 -9.28 -4.36 0.12
N ALA A 13 -10.02 -4.34 -0.97
CA ALA A 13 -9.49 -3.95 -2.28
C ALA A 13 -8.96 -2.51 -2.26
N PHE A 14 -9.69 -1.57 -1.65
CA PHE A 14 -9.26 -0.17 -1.52
C PHE A 14 -8.04 0.00 -0.61
N MET A 15 -7.92 -0.78 0.47
CA MET A 15 -6.70 -0.79 1.28
C MET A 15 -5.49 -1.27 0.48
N ILE A 16 -5.62 -2.40 -0.24
CA ILE A 16 -4.53 -2.95 -1.04
C ILE A 16 -4.15 -1.96 -2.16
N LEU A 17 -5.13 -1.42 -2.88
CA LEU A 17 -4.91 -0.41 -3.92
C LEU A 17 -4.27 0.86 -3.34
N GLY A 18 -4.72 1.32 -2.19
CA GLY A 18 -4.14 2.46 -1.49
C GLY A 18 -2.67 2.23 -1.13
N GLY A 19 -2.32 1.04 -0.67
CA GLY A 19 -0.92 0.67 -0.41
C GLY A 19 -0.04 0.64 -1.66
N ILE A 20 -0.52 0.04 -2.75
CA ILE A 20 0.19 -0.03 -4.02
C ILE A 20 0.39 1.39 -4.60
N LEU A 21 -0.67 2.19 -4.64
CA LEU A 21 -0.63 3.57 -5.13
C LEU A 21 0.25 4.46 -4.26
N GLY A 22 0.16 4.34 -2.93
CA GLY A 22 1.02 5.05 -1.99
C GLY A 22 2.50 4.74 -2.21
N SER A 23 2.83 3.46 -2.39
CA SER A 23 4.21 3.03 -2.71
C SER A 23 4.71 3.58 -4.04
N ALA A 24 3.88 3.51 -5.09
CA ALA A 24 4.22 4.02 -6.42
C ALA A 24 4.43 5.54 -6.42
N LEU A 25 3.56 6.28 -5.74
CA LEU A 25 3.67 7.73 -5.57
C LEU A 25 4.90 8.09 -4.74
N GLY A 26 5.17 7.38 -3.64
CA GLY A 26 6.38 7.56 -2.84
C GLY A 26 7.65 7.39 -3.68
N ASN A 27 7.70 6.33 -4.50
CA ASN A 27 8.83 6.09 -5.42
C ASN A 27 8.99 7.20 -6.46
N LEU A 28 7.88 7.77 -6.97
CA LEU A 28 7.94 8.92 -7.87
C LEU A 28 8.51 10.15 -7.15
N VAL A 29 8.04 10.45 -5.94
CA VAL A 29 8.56 11.60 -5.15
C VAL A 29 10.05 11.45 -4.89
N VAL A 30 10.52 10.25 -4.54
CA VAL A 30 11.95 9.99 -4.30
C VAL A 30 12.79 10.11 -5.58
N LYS A 31 12.23 9.81 -6.76
CA LYS A 31 12.91 10.09 -8.03
C LYS A 31 13.12 11.58 -8.29
N PHE A 32 12.18 12.44 -7.85
CA PHE A 32 12.32 13.89 -8.00
C PHE A 32 13.17 14.52 -6.89
N ILE A 33 13.07 14.01 -5.66
CA ILE A 33 13.80 14.51 -4.49
C ILE A 33 14.43 13.32 -3.74
N PRO A 34 15.66 12.92 -4.09
CA PRO A 34 16.31 11.72 -3.54
C PRO A 34 16.62 11.82 -2.04
N GLN A 35 16.58 13.01 -1.44
CA GLN A 35 16.72 13.21 0.00
C GLN A 35 15.59 12.54 0.81
N PHE A 36 14.44 12.25 0.19
CA PHE A 36 13.30 11.57 0.83
C PHE A 36 13.33 10.03 0.73
N ASN A 37 14.48 9.43 0.38
CA ASN A 37 14.61 7.97 0.24
C ASN A 37 14.17 7.16 1.49
N ILE A 38 14.17 7.80 2.67
CA ILE A 38 13.67 7.21 3.93
C ILE A 38 12.19 6.79 3.81
N ILE A 39 11.37 7.48 3.02
CA ILE A 39 9.93 7.22 2.89
C ILE A 39 9.65 5.96 2.04
N THR A 40 10.55 5.65 1.10
CA THR A 40 10.46 4.47 0.22
C THR A 40 11.29 3.29 0.71
N THR A 41 12.12 3.51 1.73
CA THR A 41 12.90 2.45 2.35
C THR A 41 11.95 1.39 2.91
N SER A 42 12.21 0.13 2.56
CA SER A 42 11.37 -1.00 2.98
C SER A 42 11.50 -1.20 4.48
N LEU A 43 10.39 -1.04 5.20
CA LEU A 43 10.32 -1.21 6.66
C LEU A 43 10.15 -2.68 7.03
N THR A 44 9.61 -3.49 6.13
CA THR A 44 9.49 -4.94 6.29
C THR A 44 10.36 -5.68 5.28
N GLY A 45 10.81 -6.88 5.67
CA GLY A 45 11.36 -7.84 4.72
C GLY A 45 10.34 -8.18 3.63
N PRO A 46 10.77 -8.72 2.48
CA PRO A 46 9.86 -9.13 1.42
C PRO A 46 8.87 -10.15 1.96
N ILE A 47 7.61 -9.73 2.14
CA ILE A 47 6.52 -10.60 2.56
C ILE A 47 5.95 -11.17 1.27
N GLY A 48 6.11 -12.47 1.06
CA GLY A 48 5.78 -13.07 -0.22
C GLY A 48 5.70 -14.57 -0.20
N PHE A 49 4.90 -15.10 -1.10
CA PHE A 49 4.85 -16.54 -1.37
C PHE A 49 5.82 -16.82 -2.50
N ASN A 50 6.80 -17.69 -2.23
CA ASN A 50 7.69 -18.22 -3.24
C ASN A 50 7.11 -19.56 -3.70
N LEU A 51 6.31 -19.53 -4.76
CA LEU A 51 5.97 -20.73 -5.50
C LEU A 51 7.12 -20.94 -6.49
N GLU A 52 7.66 -22.14 -6.64
CA GLU A 52 8.84 -22.46 -7.49
C GLU A 52 8.81 -21.84 -8.91
N ILE A 53 7.63 -21.49 -9.42
CA ILE A 53 7.40 -20.91 -10.75
C ILE A 53 7.09 -19.40 -10.68
N LEU A 54 6.59 -18.89 -9.55
CA LEU A 54 6.12 -17.51 -9.36
C LEU A 54 6.42 -17.02 -7.94
N SER A 55 7.31 -16.04 -7.83
CA SER A 55 7.56 -15.34 -6.57
C SER A 55 6.77 -14.03 -6.55
N PHE A 56 5.76 -13.96 -5.68
CA PHE A 56 5.06 -12.71 -5.41
C PHE A 56 5.60 -12.13 -4.11
N SER A 57 6.34 -11.03 -4.19
CA SER A 57 6.91 -10.37 -3.01
C SER A 57 6.40 -8.94 -2.92
N MET A 58 5.86 -8.58 -1.75
CA MET A 58 5.44 -7.23 -1.44
C MET A 58 6.34 -6.71 -0.31
N LYS A 59 6.94 -5.55 -0.54
CA LYS A 59 7.70 -4.82 0.49
C LYS A 59 6.84 -3.65 0.94
N LEU A 60 6.56 -3.57 2.24
CA LEU A 60 5.87 -2.41 2.79
C LEU A 60 6.91 -1.34 3.13
N ASN A 61 6.71 -0.16 2.56
CA ASN A 61 7.46 1.05 2.88
C ASN A 61 6.53 2.08 3.53
N PHE A 62 7.09 3.16 4.07
CA PHE A 62 6.31 4.17 4.78
C PHE A 62 5.23 4.79 3.87
N ALA A 63 5.58 5.01 2.60
CA ALA A 63 4.65 5.48 1.58
C ALA A 63 3.44 4.54 1.37
N SER A 64 3.64 3.22 1.43
CA SER A 64 2.56 2.22 1.37
C SER A 64 1.62 2.35 2.56
N ILE A 65 2.17 2.52 3.76
CA ILE A 65 1.38 2.66 5.00
C ILE A 65 0.52 3.92 4.94
N VAL A 66 1.12 5.04 4.52
CA VAL A 66 0.39 6.30 4.32
C VAL A 66 -0.71 6.13 3.27
N GLY A 67 -0.43 5.44 2.16
CA GLY A 67 -1.42 5.14 1.13
C GLY A 67 -2.59 4.29 1.63
N ILE A 68 -2.33 3.29 2.48
CA ILE A 68 -3.38 2.46 3.12
C ILE A 68 -4.24 3.33 4.04
N ILE A 69 -3.61 4.15 4.90
CA ILE A 69 -4.33 5.05 5.81
C ILE A 69 -5.21 6.03 5.02
N PHE A 70 -4.67 6.60 3.93
CA PHE A 70 -5.43 7.47 3.05
C PHE A 70 -6.61 6.74 2.39
N GLY A 71 -6.38 5.52 1.92
CA GLY A 71 -7.43 4.64 1.40
C GLY A 71 -8.55 4.43 2.41
N ILE A 72 -8.21 4.14 3.67
CA ILE A 72 -9.18 3.96 4.77
C ILE A 72 -9.96 5.27 5.03
N ILE A 73 -9.30 6.43 5.06
CA ILE A 73 -9.95 7.72 5.31
C ILE A 73 -10.91 8.08 4.17
N VAL A 74 -10.49 7.91 2.91
CA VAL A 74 -11.33 8.16 1.73
C VAL A 74 -12.53 7.22 1.75
N PHE A 75 -12.32 5.93 2.01
CA PHE A 75 -13.39 4.95 2.02
C PHE A 75 -14.36 5.10 3.20
N ARG A 76 -13.88 5.58 4.37
CA ARG A 76 -14.73 5.89 5.53
C ARG A 76 -15.72 7.02 5.23
N LYS A 77 -15.38 7.92 4.31
CA LYS A 77 -16.21 9.09 3.97
C LYS A 77 -17.23 8.78 2.87
N ILE A 78 -17.08 7.66 2.15
CA ILE A 78 -18.03 7.12 1.16
C ILE A 78 -19.10 6.30 1.90
#